data_AF-A0A067G4X4-F1
#
_entry.id   AF-A0A067G4X4-F1
#
_cell.length_a   1.000
_cell.length_b   1.000
_cell.length_c   1.000
_cell.angle_alpha   90.00
_cell.angle_beta   90.00
_cell.angle_gamma   90.00
#
_symmetry.space_group_name_H-M   'P 1'
#
loop_
_entity.id
_entity.type
_entity.pdbx_description
1 polymer ?
#
loop_
_entity_poly.entity_id
_entity_poly.type
_entity_poly.pdbx_seq_one_letter_code
_entity_poly.pdbx_strand_id
1 'polypeptide(L)'
;YFVIAMALVGGYLVLSLPFSIVTIVRPHAVGPRLLLLILDTVTLTFATAAAAAAAAIVYLAHNGNQNTNWFAICQQFGDFCQKVSGAVVASFIAVVLFVMLVVLSGFALRKH
;
A
#
# COMPACT_ATOMS: atom_id res chain seq x y z
N TYR A 1 5.57 -11.34 4.86
CA TYR A 1 5.65 -10.86 3.46
C TYR A 1 5.49 -9.35 3.32
N PHE A 2 5.12 -8.61 4.37
CA PHE A 2 4.92 -7.16 4.35
C PHE A 2 6.08 -6.36 3.71
N VAL A 3 7.32 -6.58 4.12
CA VAL A 3 8.50 -5.85 3.59
C VAL A 3 8.66 -6.06 2.08
N ILE A 4 8.57 -7.32 1.63
CA ILE A 4 8.66 -7.67 0.20
C ILE A 4 7.52 -7.01 -0.58
N ALA A 5 6.31 -7.05 -0.04
CA ALA A 5 5.15 -6.42 -0.67
C ALA A 5 5.34 -4.90 -0.80
N MET A 6 5.77 -4.22 0.26
CA MET A 6 6.00 -2.78 0.25
C MET A 6 7.20 -2.38 -0.65
N ALA A 7 8.20 -3.24 -0.80
CA ALA A 7 9.30 -3.02 -1.75
C ALA A 7 8.80 -3.08 -3.20
N LEU A 8 7.93 -4.05 -3.54
CA LEU A 8 7.30 -4.13 -4.86
C LEU A 8 6.40 -2.92 -5.12
N VAL A 9 5.60 -2.52 -4.13
CA VAL A 9 4.76 -1.32 -4.19
C VAL A 9 5.62 -0.08 -4.43
N GLY A 10 6.70 0.10 -3.67
CA GLY A 10 7.62 1.22 -3.84
C GLY A 10 8.30 1.24 -5.22
N GLY A 11 8.74 0.08 -5.71
CA GLY A 11 9.28 -0.06 -7.06
C GLY A 11 8.26 0.29 -8.14
N TYR A 12 7.00 -0.13 -7.96
CA TYR A 12 5.91 0.22 -8.86
C TYR A 12 5.65 1.74 -8.88
N LEU A 13 5.59 2.41 -7.72
CA LEU A 13 5.45 3.86 -7.65
C LEU A 13 6.54 4.57 -8.45
N VAL A 14 7.82 4.18 -8.28
CA VAL A 14 8.94 4.76 -9.03
C VAL A 14 8.79 4.52 -10.53
N LEU A 15 8.40 3.31 -10.93
CA LEU A 15 8.17 2.97 -12.33
C LEU A 15 6.96 3.70 -12.93
N SER A 16 5.93 4.00 -12.13
CA SER A 16 4.70 4.67 -12.57
C SER A 16 4.89 6.17 -12.87
N LEU A 17 5.87 6.83 -12.24
CA LEU A 17 6.20 8.23 -12.45
C LEU A 17 6.48 8.60 -13.92
N PRO A 18 7.38 7.92 -14.66
CA PRO A 18 7.61 8.22 -16.07
C PRO A 18 6.37 7.95 -16.94
N PHE A 19 5.57 6.93 -16.63
CA PHE A 19 4.32 6.69 -17.33
C PHE A 19 3.31 7.82 -17.12
N SER A 20 3.22 8.36 -15.90
CA SER A 20 2.40 9.53 -15.60
C SER A 20 2.81 10.75 -16.45
N ILE A 21 4.12 11.03 -16.56
CA ILE A 21 4.66 12.11 -17.42
C ILE A 21 4.28 11.89 -18.90
N VAL A 22 4.41 10.66 -19.41
CA VAL A 22 4.04 10.33 -20.79
C VAL A 22 2.55 10.55 -21.05
N THR A 23 1.68 10.20 -20.09
CA THR A 23 0.22 10.45 -20.23
C THR A 23 -0.18 11.92 -20.17
N ILE A 24 0.66 12.80 -19.60
CA ILE A 24 0.48 14.25 -19.64
C ILE A 24 0.88 14.81 -21.01
N VAL A 25 1.99 14.32 -21.58
CA VAL A 25 2.49 14.76 -22.90
C VAL A 25 1.62 14.24 -24.05
N ARG A 26 0.98 13.07 -23.89
CA ARG A 26 0.12 12.43 -24.91
C ARG A 26 -1.29 12.14 -24.36
N PRO A 27 -2.16 13.16 -24.22
CA PRO A 27 -3.48 13.01 -23.58
C PRO A 27 -4.46 12.12 -24.35
N HIS A 28 -4.24 11.89 -25.66
CA HIS A 28 -5.12 11.08 -26.52
C HIS A 28 -4.94 9.55 -26.38
N ALA A 29 -3.96 9.08 -25.62
CA ALA A 29 -3.70 7.65 -25.46
C ALA A 29 -4.53 7.06 -24.31
N VAL A 30 -5.76 6.63 -24.60
CA VAL A 30 -6.69 6.01 -23.64
C VAL A 30 -6.15 4.67 -23.09
N GLY A 31 -5.45 3.89 -23.93
CA GLY A 31 -4.85 2.61 -23.57
C GLY A 31 -3.89 2.63 -22.37
N PRO A 32 -2.83 3.46 -22.36
CA PRO A 32 -1.89 3.53 -21.23
C PRO A 32 -2.55 4.03 -19.93
N ARG A 33 -3.59 4.87 -20.00
CA ARG A 33 -4.36 5.27 -18.80
C ARG A 33 -5.14 4.11 -18.20
N LEU A 34 -5.78 3.29 -19.04
CA LEU A 34 -6.48 2.09 -18.58
C LEU A 34 -5.51 1.06 -17.98
N LEU A 35 -4.33 0.89 -18.60
CA LEU A 35 -3.31 -0.03 -18.09
C LEU A 35 -2.76 0.42 -16.73
N LEU A 36 -2.50 1.72 -16.55
CA LEU A 36 -2.14 2.29 -15.24
C LEU A 36 -3.24 2.10 -14.20
N LEU A 37 -4.51 2.31 -14.56
CA LEU A 37 -5.64 2.08 -13.65
C LEU A 37 -5.72 0.63 -13.16
N ILE A 38 -5.55 -0.34 -14.07
CA ILE A 38 -5.56 -1.77 -13.71
C ILE A 38 -4.37 -2.08 -12.80
N LEU A 39 -3.18 -1.56 -13.13
CA LEU A 39 -1.99 -1.85 -12.35
C LEU A 39 -2.03 -1.18 -10.96
N ASP A 40 -2.54 0.05 -10.87
CA ASP A 40 -2.79 0.77 -9.60
C ASP A 40 -3.78 0.00 -8.71
N THR A 41 -4.87 -0.54 -9.27
CA THR A 41 -5.86 -1.32 -8.51
C THR A 41 -5.29 -2.65 -8.01
N VAL A 42 -4.47 -3.33 -8.82
CA VAL A 42 -3.73 -4.53 -8.38
C VAL A 42 -2.75 -4.20 -7.26
N THR A 43 -1.97 -3.12 -7.39
CA THR A 43 -1.03 -2.71 -6.34
C THR A 43 -1.74 -2.29 -5.06
N LEU A 44 -2.88 -1.61 -5.16
CA LEU A 44 -3.72 -1.22 -4.04
C LEU A 44 -4.22 -2.45 -3.25
N THR A 45 -4.78 -3.44 -3.94
CA THR A 45 -5.31 -4.66 -3.28
C THR A 45 -4.19 -5.45 -2.62
N PHE A 46 -3.04 -5.56 -3.28
CA PHE A 46 -1.86 -6.23 -2.75
C PHE A 46 -1.28 -5.52 -1.52
N ALA A 47 -1.15 -4.19 -1.57
CA ALA A 47 -0.69 -3.39 -0.43
C ALA A 47 -1.65 -3.48 0.76
N THR A 48 -2.96 -3.45 0.50
CA THR A 48 -4.00 -3.56 1.54
C THR A 48 -3.96 -4.92 2.24
N ALA A 49 -3.84 -6.01 1.48
CA ALA A 49 -3.71 -7.35 2.05
C ALA A 49 -2.47 -7.48 2.94
N ALA A 50 -1.32 -6.98 2.47
CA ALA A 50 -0.08 -6.98 3.22
C ALA A 50 -0.15 -6.14 4.50
N ALA A 51 -0.72 -4.93 4.42
CA ALA A 51 -0.90 -4.04 5.55
C ALA A 51 -1.85 -4.64 6.60
N ALA A 52 -2.97 -5.23 6.18
CA ALA A 52 -3.92 -5.87 7.08
C ALA A 52 -3.31 -7.07 7.83
N ALA A 53 -2.55 -7.92 7.13
CA ALA A 53 -1.86 -9.03 7.77
C ALA A 53 -0.80 -8.55 8.78
N ALA A 54 -0.04 -7.51 8.43
CA ALA A 54 0.94 -6.93 9.35
C ALA A 54 0.27 -6.28 10.57
N ALA A 55 -0.86 -5.59 10.39
CA ALA A 55 -1.64 -4.99 11.46
C ALA A 55 -2.15 -6.02 12.47
N ALA A 56 -2.62 -7.17 12.01
CA ALA A 56 -3.06 -8.25 12.89
C ALA A 56 -1.92 -8.76 13.79
N ILE A 57 -0.71 -8.93 13.22
CA ILE A 57 0.46 -9.37 13.98
C ILE A 57 0.93 -8.28 14.96
N VAL A 58 0.92 -7.01 14.57
CA VAL A 58 1.25 -5.88 15.45
C VAL A 58 0.25 -5.79 16.61
N TYR A 59 -1.03 -5.99 16.34
CA TYR A 59 -2.07 -6.01 17.39
C TYR A 59 -1.82 -7.12 18.40
N LEU A 60 -1.51 -8.34 17.95
CA LEU A 60 -1.12 -9.44 18.83
C LEU A 60 0.18 -9.14 19.59
N ALA A 61 1.15 -8.46 18.97
CA ALA A 61 2.41 -8.13 19.62
C ALA A 61 2.24 -7.10 20.76
N HIS A 62 1.26 -6.19 20.63
CA HIS A 62 0.92 -5.20 21.66
C HIS A 62 0.05 -5.76 22.78
N ASN A 63 -1.05 -6.44 22.43
CA ASN A 63 -2.06 -6.87 23.40
C ASN A 63 -1.85 -8.30 23.92
N GLY A 64 -1.16 -9.15 23.16
CA GLY A 64 -1.09 -10.58 23.42
C GLY A 64 -2.45 -11.27 23.28
N ASN A 65 -2.47 -12.59 23.47
CA ASN A 65 -3.69 -13.38 23.60
C ASN A 65 -3.44 -14.55 24.58
N GLN A 66 -4.09 -14.49 25.73
CA GLN A 66 -3.95 -15.52 26.78
C GLN A 66 -4.51 -16.88 26.32
N ASN A 67 -5.56 -16.88 25.48
CA ASN A 67 -6.20 -18.11 25.01
C ASN A 67 -5.29 -18.96 24.12
N THR A 68 -4.33 -18.33 23.43
CA THR A 68 -3.34 -19.02 22.59
C THR A 68 -1.93 -18.96 23.18
N ASN A 69 -1.79 -18.59 24.46
CA ASN A 69 -0.51 -18.40 25.14
C ASN A 69 0.47 -17.45 24.40
N TRP A 70 -0.07 -16.44 23.71
CA TRP A 70 0.71 -15.45 22.98
C TRP A 70 1.00 -14.25 23.89
N PHE A 71 2.27 -14.06 24.27
CA PHE A 71 2.68 -12.96 25.14
C PHE A 71 2.89 -11.65 24.36
N ALA A 72 2.65 -10.53 25.03
CA ALA A 72 2.90 -9.19 24.48
C ALA A 72 4.41 -8.90 24.39
N ILE A 73 4.99 -9.19 23.23
CA ILE A 73 6.43 -9.05 22.97
C ILE A 73 6.88 -7.59 22.90
N CYS A 74 5.98 -6.64 22.60
CA CYS A 74 6.31 -5.22 22.49
C CYS A 74 6.77 -4.58 23.81
N GLN A 75 6.50 -5.19 24.98
CA GLN A 75 7.02 -4.72 26.26
C GLN A 75 8.54 -4.88 26.39
N GLN A 76 9.11 -5.86 25.69
CA GLN A 76 10.54 -6.18 25.78
C GLN A 76 11.36 -5.54 24.64
N PHE A 77 10.72 -5.24 23.50
CA PHE A 77 11.34 -4.62 22.32
C PHE A 77 10.58 -3.39 21.85
N GLY A 78 10.41 -2.40 22.74
CA GLY A 78 9.63 -1.19 22.48
C GLY A 78 10.04 -0.44 21.21
N ASP A 79 11.34 -0.22 21.01
CA ASP A 79 11.85 0.52 19.83
C ASP A 79 11.57 -0.17 18.50
N PHE A 80 11.70 -1.50 18.47
CA PHE A 80 11.40 -2.27 17.27
C PHE A 80 9.90 -2.25 17.00
N CYS A 81 9.09 -2.44 18.06
CA CYS A 81 7.64 -2.40 17.95
C CYS A 81 7.12 -1.06 17.45
N GLN A 82 7.67 0.06 17.94
CA GLN A 82 7.33 1.39 17.45
C GLN A 82 7.67 1.58 15.98
N LYS A 83 8.85 1.12 15.54
CA LYS A 83 9.25 1.18 14.12
C LYS A 83 8.32 0.35 13.23
N VAL A 84 7.96 -0.85 13.64
CA VAL A 84 7.06 -1.73 12.87
C VAL A 84 5.65 -1.14 12.83
N SER A 85 5.11 -0.69 13.96
CA SER A 85 3.80 0.00 14.01
C SER A 85 3.79 1.24 13.12
N GLY A 86 4.84 2.06 13.17
CA GLY A 86 5.00 3.21 12.28
C GLY A 86 5.01 2.82 10.80
N ALA A 87 5.72 1.74 10.43
CA ALA A 87 5.74 1.23 9.07
C ALA A 87 4.36 0.72 8.60
N VAL A 88 3.60 0.05 9.48
CA VAL A 88 2.24 -0.39 9.18
C VAL A 88 1.31 0.81 8.98
N VAL A 89 1.37 1.83 9.84
CA VAL A 89 0.60 3.07 9.66
C VAL A 89 0.96 3.74 8.33
N ALA A 90 2.24 3.87 8.01
CA ALA A 90 2.68 4.43 6.72
C ALA A 90 2.15 3.64 5.52
N SER A 91 2.06 2.31 5.61
CA SER A 91 1.47 1.49 4.54
C SER A 91 -0.03 1.74 4.33
N PHE A 92 -0.80 2.00 5.39
CA PHE A 92 -2.20 2.39 5.25
C PHE A 92 -2.36 3.78 4.61
N ILE A 93 -1.46 4.72 4.94
CA ILE A 93 -1.43 6.03 4.26
C ILE A 93 -1.18 5.82 2.76
N ALA A 94 -0.24 4.95 2.38
CA ALA A 94 0.00 4.62 0.98
C ALA A 94 -1.23 4.02 0.30
N VAL A 95 -1.97 3.13 0.97
CA VAL A 95 -3.25 2.58 0.45
C VAL A 95 -4.26 3.69 0.16
N VAL A 96 -4.42 4.65 1.08
CA VAL A 96 -5.33 5.79 0.88
C VAL A 96 -4.91 6.64 -0.33
N LEU A 97 -3.61 6.87 -0.50
CA LEU A 97 -3.10 7.59 -1.67
C LEU A 97 -3.39 6.83 -2.97
N PHE A 98 -3.23 5.49 -3.00
CA PHE A 98 -3.61 4.69 -4.15
C PHE A 98 -5.12 4.74 -4.45
N VAL A 99 -5.99 4.76 -3.43
CA VAL A 99 -7.44 4.93 -3.63
C VAL A 99 -7.70 6.26 -4.36
N MET A 100 -7.08 7.35 -3.89
CA MET A 100 -7.23 8.66 -4.52
C MET A 100 -6.75 8.66 -5.97
N LEU A 101 -5.61 8.02 -6.26
CA LEU A 101 -5.07 7.91 -7.62
C LEU A 101 -6.02 7.12 -8.53
N VAL A 102 -6.54 5.97 -8.09
CA VAL A 102 -7.50 5.16 -8.86
C VAL A 102 -8.77 5.95 -9.18
N VAL A 103 -9.30 6.67 -8.19
CA VAL A 103 -10.49 7.51 -8.36
C VAL A 103 -10.24 8.64 -9.36
N LEU A 104 -9.13 9.37 -9.23
CA LEU A 104 -8.75 10.44 -10.15
C LEU A 104 -8.54 9.91 -11.58
N SER A 105 -7.86 8.77 -11.73
CA SER A 105 -7.67 8.11 -13.01
C SER A 105 -8.99 7.68 -13.65
N GLY A 106 -9.93 7.15 -12.86
CA GLY A 106 -11.29 6.82 -13.33
C GLY A 106 -12.07 8.04 -13.81
N PHE A 107 -12.02 9.16 -13.07
CA PHE A 107 -12.64 10.41 -13.50
C PHE A 107 -11.98 11.01 -14.74
N ALA A 108 -10.65 10.93 -14.84
CA ALA A 108 -9.89 11.41 -16.00
C ALA A 108 -10.16 10.59 -17.26
N LEU A 109 -10.50 9.29 -17.11
CA LEU A 109 -10.90 8.43 -18.22
C LEU A 109 -12.31 8.76 -18.72
N ARG A 110 -13.25 9.06 -17.81
CA ARG A 110 -14.64 9.44 -18.16
C ARG A 110 -14.77 10.79 -18.89
N LYS A 111 -13.77 11.67 -18.75
CA LYS A 111 -13.80 13.02 -19.35
C LYS A 111 -13.44 13.03 -20.86
N HIS A 112 -13.03 11.89 -21.42
CA HIS A 112 -12.83 11.66 -22.85
C HIS A 112 -13.93 10.75 -23.40
#